data_AF-A0A9P7K701-F1
#
_entry.id   AF-A0A9P7K701-F1
#
_cell.length_a   1.000
_cell.length_b   1.000
_cell.length_c   1.000
_cell.angle_alpha   90.00
_cell.angle_beta   90.00
_cell.angle_gamma   90.00
#
_symmetry.space_group_name_H-M   'P 1'
#
loop_
_entity.id
_entity.type
_entity.pdbx_description
1 polymer ?
#
loop_
_entity_poly.entity_id
_entity_poly.type
_entity_poly.pdbx_seq_one_letter_code
_entity_poly.pdbx_strand_id
1 'polypeptide(L)'
;MLSAAHLIPHSTPTNYIYQRETQELGILSVTLARARSGLVQELVEVFNVVEVGGRPPIGGKAGTKGEWTIGDLILPVPGDIRRYPPDHINAVITHTIHFLSLLTFYLGVKLPFEISWSGGKLGVGQPFIGAGKGSELGGWSKYVVAMSLVIRSTNSTERWHTKHPLHLSSATPSPSSLPPSSPTRSTSHQPQPRTSSISESYIESDPAPQSSFTTALTMVLYNVCYLAHTQNVEVPLAQAGEVLSNLWSVCCSADLGRKSHETTSSLVAPTPPTFALDFAQLLQATTAHPASRTRPQSVKSAFVQKPSSTSKNEEQARIVEEEDGWDLVEGGGF
;
A
#
# COMPACT_ATOMS: atom_id res chain seq x y z
N MET A 1 16.92 -74.35 2.65
CA MET A 1 16.86 -73.05 1.94
C MET A 1 15.40 -72.65 1.81
N LEU A 2 14.93 -71.75 2.67
CA LEU A 2 13.55 -71.25 2.67
C LEU A 2 13.47 -70.05 1.73
N SER A 3 12.62 -70.18 0.71
CA SER A 3 12.40 -69.18 -0.33
C SER A 3 11.56 -68.04 0.22
N ALA A 4 12.11 -66.83 0.26
CA ALA A 4 11.40 -65.63 0.67
C ALA A 4 10.45 -65.19 -0.45
N ALA A 5 9.14 -65.35 -0.23
CA ALA A 5 8.11 -64.85 -1.12
C ALA A 5 8.13 -63.31 -1.14
N HIS A 6 8.46 -62.75 -2.29
CA HIS A 6 8.46 -61.32 -2.55
C HIS A 6 7.01 -60.84 -2.70
N LEU A 7 6.46 -60.27 -1.62
CA LEU A 7 5.14 -59.62 -1.62
C LEU A 7 5.23 -58.30 -2.39
N ILE A 8 4.72 -58.30 -3.62
CA ILE A 8 4.55 -57.09 -4.43
C ILE A 8 3.45 -56.24 -3.75
N PRO A 9 3.70 -54.96 -3.41
CA PRO A 9 2.69 -54.11 -2.80
C PRO A 9 1.53 -53.91 -3.78
N HIS A 10 0.35 -54.41 -3.41
CA HIS A 10 -0.88 -54.23 -4.16
C HIS A 10 -1.24 -52.74 -4.15
N SER A 11 -1.26 -52.09 -5.32
CA SER A 11 -1.73 -50.71 -5.48
C SER A 11 -3.19 -50.62 -5.05
N THR A 12 -3.43 -50.02 -3.89
CA THR A 12 -4.78 -49.85 -3.34
C THR A 12 -5.61 -48.89 -4.23
N PRO A 13 -6.85 -49.25 -4.61
CA PRO A 13 -7.71 -48.46 -5.51
C PRO A 13 -8.05 -47.04 -4.99
N THR A 14 -7.82 -46.77 -3.70
CA THR A 14 -7.98 -45.45 -3.08
C THR A 14 -7.06 -44.37 -3.65
N ASN A 15 -5.87 -44.73 -4.17
CA ASN A 15 -4.94 -43.74 -4.74
C ASN A 15 -5.47 -43.08 -6.02
N TYR A 16 -6.23 -43.80 -6.85
CA TYR A 16 -6.75 -43.26 -8.12
C TYR A 16 -7.85 -42.22 -7.90
N ILE A 17 -8.70 -42.41 -6.90
CA ILE A 17 -9.78 -41.47 -6.56
C ILE A 17 -9.16 -40.15 -6.07
N TYR A 18 -8.18 -40.23 -5.15
CA TYR A 18 -7.49 -39.06 -4.63
C TYR A 18 -6.75 -38.26 -5.72
N GLN A 19 -6.07 -38.95 -6.64
CA GLN A 19 -5.39 -38.30 -7.76
C GLN A 19 -6.37 -37.57 -8.68
N ARG A 20 -7.51 -38.19 -8.99
CA ARG A 20 -8.54 -37.57 -9.81
C ARG A 20 -9.14 -36.33 -9.14
N GLU A 21 -9.48 -36.42 -7.85
CA GLU A 21 -10.00 -35.28 -7.10
C GLU A 21 -9.00 -34.12 -7.05
N THR A 22 -7.72 -34.41 -6.82
CA THR A 22 -6.65 -33.40 -6.83
C THR A 22 -6.53 -32.73 -8.20
N GLN A 23 -6.67 -33.50 -9.28
CA GLN A 23 -6.68 -32.97 -10.65
C GLN A 23 -7.89 -32.07 -10.92
N GLU A 24 -9.09 -32.51 -10.52
CA GLU A 24 -10.34 -31.74 -10.67
C GLU A 24 -10.28 -30.42 -9.89
N LEU A 25 -9.77 -30.44 -8.65
CA LEU A 25 -9.51 -29.24 -7.85
C LEU A 25 -8.49 -28.31 -8.51
N GLY A 26 -7.44 -28.87 -9.10
CA GLY A 26 -6.45 -28.11 -9.86
C GLY A 26 -7.08 -27.36 -11.05
N ILE A 27 -7.92 -28.04 -11.83
CA ILE A 27 -8.64 -27.45 -12.97
C ILE A 27 -9.60 -26.34 -12.50
N LEU A 28 -10.34 -26.57 -11.42
CA LEU A 28 -11.26 -25.59 -10.86
C LEU A 28 -10.52 -24.35 -10.35
N SER A 29 -9.41 -24.54 -9.63
CA SER A 29 -8.55 -23.45 -9.16
C SER A 29 -8.02 -22.58 -10.31
N VAL A 30 -7.53 -23.20 -11.40
CA VAL A 30 -7.07 -22.48 -12.59
C VAL A 30 -8.19 -21.71 -13.27
N THR A 31 -9.38 -22.31 -13.38
CA THR A 31 -10.56 -21.68 -13.99
C THR A 31 -10.99 -20.46 -13.17
N LEU A 32 -11.01 -20.60 -11.84
CA LEU A 32 -11.37 -19.53 -10.92
C LEU A 32 -10.34 -18.39 -10.96
N ALA A 33 -9.04 -18.69 -10.98
CA ALA A 33 -8.00 -17.69 -11.12
C ALA A 33 -8.12 -16.90 -12.45
N ARG A 34 -8.46 -17.58 -13.55
CA ARG A 34 -8.72 -16.92 -14.84
C ARG A 34 -9.95 -16.02 -14.78
N ALA A 35 -11.04 -16.46 -14.16
CA ALA A 35 -12.24 -15.65 -13.97
C ALA A 35 -11.95 -14.38 -13.15
N ARG A 36 -11.19 -14.52 -12.06
CA ARG A 36 -10.71 -13.39 -11.24
C ARG A 36 -9.86 -12.43 -12.05
N SER A 37 -8.94 -12.95 -12.86
CA SER A 37 -8.09 -12.12 -13.71
C SER A 37 -8.92 -11.27 -14.67
N GLY A 38 -9.96 -11.85 -15.29
CA GLY A 38 -10.90 -11.11 -16.13
C GLY A 38 -11.59 -9.96 -15.38
N LEU A 39 -12.13 -10.23 -14.19
CA LEU A 39 -12.77 -9.19 -13.35
C LEU A 39 -11.80 -8.07 -12.96
N VAL A 40 -10.53 -8.40 -12.72
CA VAL A 40 -9.50 -7.41 -12.39
C VAL A 40 -9.14 -6.54 -13.60
N GLN A 41 -9.12 -7.09 -14.82
CA GLN A 41 -8.89 -6.28 -16.02
C GLN A 41 -10.01 -5.25 -16.23
N GLU A 42 -11.26 -5.67 -16.12
CA GLU A 42 -12.42 -4.76 -16.17
C GLU A 42 -12.32 -3.69 -15.08
N LEU A 43 -11.88 -4.06 -13.87
CA LEU A 43 -11.71 -3.12 -12.78
C LEU A 43 -10.64 -2.05 -13.08
N VAL A 44 -9.51 -2.45 -13.66
CA VAL A 44 -8.43 -1.54 -14.07
C VAL A 44 -8.91 -0.56 -15.13
N GLU A 45 -9.69 -1.03 -16.09
CA GLU A 45 -10.29 -0.19 -17.14
C GLU A 45 -11.30 0.81 -16.56
N VAL A 46 -12.25 0.34 -15.74
CA VAL A 46 -13.30 1.20 -15.14
C VAL A 46 -12.71 2.28 -14.24
N PHE A 47 -11.67 1.96 -13.48
CA PHE A 47 -11.00 2.95 -12.62
C PHE A 47 -9.91 3.75 -13.35
N ASN A 48 -9.65 3.46 -14.63
CA ASN A 48 -8.62 4.11 -15.44
C ASN A 48 -7.27 4.22 -14.71
N VAL A 49 -6.76 3.08 -14.23
CA VAL A 49 -5.44 3.02 -13.57
C VAL A 49 -4.36 2.93 -14.65
N VAL A 50 -3.64 4.01 -14.90
CA VAL A 50 -2.69 4.10 -16.02
C VAL A 50 -1.44 4.90 -15.67
N GLU A 51 -0.33 4.62 -16.37
CA GLU A 51 0.88 5.44 -16.35
C GLU A 51 0.74 6.56 -17.39
N VAL A 52 0.81 7.81 -16.95
CA VAL A 52 0.76 9.01 -17.80
C VAL A 52 2.19 9.48 -18.07
N GLY A 53 2.53 9.75 -19.35
CA GLY A 53 3.82 10.37 -19.72
C GLY A 53 4.72 9.64 -20.72
N GLY A 54 4.16 8.85 -21.66
CA GLY A 54 4.93 8.04 -22.61
C GLY A 54 5.68 8.74 -23.76
N ARG A 55 5.65 10.07 -23.90
CA ARG A 55 6.43 10.78 -24.95
C ARG A 55 7.36 11.84 -24.33
N PRO A 56 8.69 11.75 -24.53
CA PRO A 56 9.57 12.86 -24.19
C PRO A 56 9.08 14.12 -24.93
N PRO A 57 8.92 15.28 -24.27
CA PRO A 57 8.71 16.51 -24.99
C PRO A 57 9.86 16.69 -25.99
N ILE A 58 9.53 16.96 -27.26
CA ILE A 58 10.51 17.24 -28.31
C ILE A 58 11.42 18.35 -27.82
N GLY A 59 12.66 18.00 -27.44
CA GLY A 59 13.68 18.91 -26.92
C GLY A 59 13.85 19.01 -25.40
N GLY A 60 13.09 18.28 -24.58
CA GLY A 60 13.26 18.22 -23.12
C GLY A 60 14.00 16.97 -22.65
N LYS A 61 14.77 17.07 -21.55
CA LYS A 61 15.52 15.95 -20.97
C LYS A 61 14.61 14.74 -20.73
N ALA A 62 15.00 13.56 -21.23
CA ALA A 62 14.33 12.31 -20.92
C ALA A 62 14.23 12.09 -19.40
N GLY A 63 13.00 11.96 -18.90
CA GLY A 63 12.64 11.78 -17.49
C GLY A 63 11.61 12.83 -17.06
N THR A 64 10.32 12.55 -17.18
CA THR A 64 9.59 11.67 -16.24
C THR A 64 8.73 10.61 -16.95
N LYS A 65 9.30 9.41 -17.11
CA LYS A 65 8.54 8.16 -17.05
C LYS A 65 7.87 8.08 -15.66
N GLY A 66 6.64 7.60 -15.54
CA GLY A 66 6.18 7.00 -14.27
C GLY A 66 5.23 7.76 -13.35
N GLU A 67 4.47 8.77 -13.81
CA GLU A 67 3.34 9.24 -12.98
C GLU A 67 2.12 8.35 -13.20
N TRP A 68 1.60 7.77 -12.13
CA TRP A 68 0.42 6.90 -12.18
C TRP A 68 -0.82 7.68 -11.77
N THR A 69 -1.91 7.47 -12.50
CA THR A 69 -3.22 8.06 -12.24
C THR A 69 -4.29 7.00 -12.00
N ILE A 70 -5.34 7.40 -11.28
CA ILE A 70 -6.59 6.64 -11.15
C ILE A 70 -7.75 7.61 -11.37
N GLY A 71 -8.60 7.34 -12.37
CA GLY A 71 -9.65 8.27 -12.79
C GLY A 71 -9.10 9.65 -13.14
N ASP A 72 -7.95 9.70 -13.84
CA ASP A 72 -7.21 10.92 -14.19
C ASP A 72 -6.67 11.75 -12.99
N LEU A 73 -6.73 11.20 -11.77
CA LEU A 73 -6.20 11.82 -10.57
C LEU A 73 -4.87 11.19 -10.17
N ILE A 74 -3.86 12.04 -9.91
CA ILE A 74 -2.57 11.61 -9.36
C ILE A 74 -2.70 11.44 -7.85
N LEU A 75 -2.24 10.30 -7.32
CA LEU A 75 -2.11 10.12 -5.88
C LEU A 75 -0.77 10.71 -5.42
N PRO A 76 -0.75 11.82 -4.67
CA PRO A 76 0.49 12.40 -4.18
C PRO A 76 1.24 11.44 -3.27
N VAL A 77 2.55 11.38 -3.45
CA VAL A 77 3.47 10.74 -2.50
C VAL A 77 3.30 11.40 -1.12
N PRO A 78 3.39 10.67 0.00
CA PRO A 78 3.19 11.21 1.34
C PRO A 78 3.89 12.55 1.65
N GLY A 79 5.09 12.78 1.10
CA GLY A 79 5.83 14.04 1.27
C GLY A 79 5.22 15.27 0.57
N ASP A 80 4.41 15.06 -0.46
CA ASP A 80 3.86 16.11 -1.32
C ASP A 80 2.36 16.36 -1.13
N ILE A 81 1.70 15.61 -0.24
CA ILE A 81 0.26 15.71 0.03
C ILE A 81 -0.18 17.14 0.32
N ARG A 82 0.63 17.91 1.07
CA ARG A 82 0.31 19.30 1.43
C ARG A 82 0.25 20.27 0.24
N ARG A 83 0.78 19.87 -0.92
CA ARG A 83 0.78 20.70 -2.15
C ARG A 83 -0.53 20.61 -2.93
N TYR A 84 -1.36 19.61 -2.64
CA TYR A 84 -2.61 19.37 -3.36
C TYR A 84 -3.82 19.91 -2.59
N PRO A 85 -4.87 20.37 -3.29
CA PRO A 85 -6.13 20.73 -2.65
C PRO A 85 -6.72 19.53 -1.89
N PRO A 86 -7.35 19.73 -0.71
CA PRO A 86 -7.99 18.65 0.04
C PRO A 86 -8.99 17.84 -0.79
N ASP A 87 -9.77 18.49 -1.65
CA ASP A 87 -10.77 17.82 -2.49
C ASP A 87 -10.12 16.86 -3.50
N HIS A 88 -8.97 17.24 -4.07
CA HIS A 88 -8.18 16.36 -4.94
C HIS A 88 -7.72 15.12 -4.18
N ILE A 89 -7.16 15.32 -2.99
CA ILE A 89 -6.63 14.22 -2.15
C ILE A 89 -7.77 13.29 -1.74
N ASN A 90 -8.90 13.84 -1.30
CA ASN A 90 -10.06 13.07 -0.92
C ASN A 90 -10.60 12.25 -2.09
N ALA A 91 -10.74 12.85 -3.27
CA ALA A 91 -11.20 12.16 -4.47
C ALA A 91 -10.27 10.99 -4.84
N VAL A 92 -8.96 11.22 -4.95
CA VAL A 92 -8.01 10.17 -5.35
C VAL A 92 -7.91 9.05 -4.30
N ILE A 93 -7.95 9.39 -3.00
CA ILE A 93 -7.98 8.40 -1.92
C ILE A 93 -9.25 7.56 -2.01
N THR A 94 -10.42 8.19 -2.20
CA THR A 94 -11.71 7.50 -2.38
C THR A 94 -11.69 6.53 -3.57
N HIS A 95 -11.16 6.94 -4.72
CA HIS A 95 -10.98 6.05 -5.87
C HIS A 95 -10.03 4.89 -5.53
N THR A 96 -8.88 5.19 -4.91
CA THR A 96 -7.86 4.19 -4.56
C THR A 96 -8.41 3.12 -3.62
N ILE A 97 -9.12 3.52 -2.55
CA ILE A 97 -9.67 2.56 -1.59
C ILE A 97 -10.85 1.77 -2.15
N HIS A 98 -11.62 2.35 -3.07
CA HIS A 98 -12.70 1.64 -3.73
C HIS A 98 -12.14 0.57 -4.68
N PHE A 99 -11.14 0.95 -5.48
CA PHE A 99 -10.39 0.00 -6.31
C PHE A 99 -9.76 -1.11 -5.47
N LEU A 100 -9.05 -0.78 -4.40
CA LEU A 100 -8.44 -1.75 -3.49
C LEU A 100 -9.48 -2.71 -2.88
N SER A 101 -10.64 -2.18 -2.45
CA SER A 101 -11.71 -2.99 -1.87
C SER A 101 -12.29 -3.99 -2.89
N LEU A 102 -12.56 -3.56 -4.12
CA LEU A 102 -13.05 -4.44 -5.19
C LEU A 102 -11.99 -5.45 -5.62
N LEU A 103 -10.73 -5.03 -5.75
CA LEU A 103 -9.61 -5.90 -6.09
C LEU A 103 -9.45 -7.02 -5.06
N THR A 104 -9.43 -6.68 -3.77
CA THR A 104 -9.31 -7.67 -2.69
C THR A 104 -10.53 -8.57 -2.58
N PHE A 105 -11.73 -8.04 -2.83
CA PHE A 105 -12.96 -8.84 -2.91
C PHE A 105 -12.89 -9.85 -4.06
N TYR A 106 -12.53 -9.45 -5.28
CA TYR A 106 -12.40 -10.37 -6.41
C TYR A 106 -11.32 -11.42 -6.19
N LEU A 107 -10.19 -11.04 -5.57
CA LEU A 107 -9.10 -11.97 -5.26
C LEU A 107 -9.39 -12.84 -4.02
N GLY A 108 -10.42 -12.54 -3.23
CA GLY A 108 -10.69 -13.21 -1.95
C GLY A 108 -9.51 -13.07 -0.97
N VAL A 109 -8.92 -11.88 -0.91
CA VAL A 109 -7.79 -11.56 -0.02
C VAL A 109 -8.30 -10.70 1.14
N LYS A 110 -8.05 -11.15 2.37
CA LYS A 110 -8.35 -10.39 3.58
C LYS A 110 -7.18 -9.48 3.94
N LEU A 111 -7.44 -8.18 4.08
CA LEU A 111 -6.43 -7.18 4.44
C LEU A 111 -6.17 -7.11 5.97
N PRO A 112 -4.96 -6.72 6.40
CA PRO A 112 -4.63 -6.44 7.80
C PRO A 112 -5.43 -5.26 8.38
N PHE A 113 -5.60 -4.19 7.61
CA PHE A 113 -6.41 -3.04 8.00
C PHE A 113 -7.73 -3.05 7.24
N GLU A 114 -8.84 -3.06 7.98
CA GLU A 114 -10.20 -3.09 7.43
C GLU A 114 -10.67 -1.67 7.13
N ILE A 115 -11.28 -1.50 5.96
CA ILE A 115 -11.86 -0.23 5.51
C ILE A 115 -13.37 -0.26 5.78
N SER A 116 -13.88 0.74 6.47
CA SER A 116 -15.29 0.92 6.78
C SER A 116 -15.77 2.29 6.31
N TRP A 117 -17.09 2.42 6.10
CA TRP A 117 -17.71 3.64 5.57
C TRP A 117 -18.82 4.10 6.49
N SER A 118 -18.93 5.41 6.74
CA SER A 118 -19.96 5.95 7.63
C SER A 118 -21.40 5.68 7.15
N GLY A 119 -21.61 5.46 5.84
CA GLY A 119 -22.90 5.09 5.27
C GLY A 119 -23.23 3.59 5.34
N GLY A 120 -22.37 2.77 5.95
CA GLY A 120 -22.57 1.32 6.10
C GLY A 120 -22.46 0.51 4.80
N LYS A 121 -22.21 1.16 3.66
CA LYS A 121 -22.01 0.54 2.35
C LYS A 121 -20.70 1.01 1.73
N LEU A 122 -20.05 0.14 0.97
CA LEU A 122 -18.83 0.46 0.21
C LEU A 122 -19.07 1.70 -0.66
N GLY A 123 -18.19 2.69 -0.57
CA GLY A 123 -18.26 3.92 -1.36
C GLY A 123 -19.26 4.97 -0.86
N VAL A 124 -20.01 4.71 0.21
CA VAL A 124 -21.04 5.64 0.71
C VAL A 124 -20.61 6.30 2.02
N GLY A 125 -20.33 7.60 1.98
CA GLY A 125 -19.96 8.40 3.15
C GLY A 125 -18.46 8.55 3.34
N GLN A 126 -18.02 8.74 4.59
CA GLN A 126 -16.61 8.94 4.92
C GLN A 126 -15.91 7.60 5.15
N PRO A 127 -14.76 7.36 4.50
CA PRO A 127 -13.95 6.17 4.74
C PRO A 127 -13.13 6.29 6.02
N PHE A 128 -13.09 5.18 6.76
CA PHE A 128 -12.26 4.96 7.93
C PHE A 128 -11.46 3.67 7.78
N ILE A 129 -10.26 3.64 8.33
CA ILE A 129 -9.39 2.46 8.30
C ILE A 129 -8.88 2.15 9.71
N GLY A 130 -8.87 0.86 10.07
CA GLY A 130 -8.38 0.41 11.37
C GLY A 130 -7.92 -1.04 11.31
N ALA A 131 -7.15 -1.48 12.29
CA ALA A 131 -6.66 -2.85 12.35
C ALA A 131 -7.83 -3.84 12.49
N GLY A 132 -7.86 -4.85 11.62
CA GLY A 132 -8.77 -5.96 11.74
C GLY A 132 -8.39 -6.89 12.90
N LYS A 133 -9.21 -7.93 13.13
CA LYS A 133 -8.87 -8.98 14.10
C LYS A 133 -7.71 -9.82 13.53
N GLY A 134 -6.58 -9.87 14.23
CA GLY A 134 -5.42 -10.64 13.81
C GLY A 134 -4.37 -10.82 14.90
N SER A 135 -3.28 -11.51 14.53
CA SER A 135 -2.12 -11.72 15.39
C SER A 135 -1.39 -10.41 15.65
N GLU A 136 -0.70 -10.32 16.79
CA GLU A 136 0.12 -9.18 17.20
C GLU A 136 1.49 -9.08 16.51
N LEU A 137 1.82 -10.05 15.64
CA LEU A 137 3.04 -10.05 14.84
C LEU A 137 3.09 -8.84 13.89
N GLY A 138 4.15 -8.03 13.98
CA GLY A 138 4.35 -6.83 13.15
C GLY A 138 3.76 -5.54 13.70
N GLY A 139 3.25 -5.55 14.94
CA GLY A 139 2.92 -4.33 15.70
C GLY A 139 1.79 -3.47 15.14
N TRP A 140 1.09 -3.93 14.11
CA TRP A 140 -0.03 -3.23 13.45
C TRP A 140 -1.36 -3.44 14.17
N SER A 141 -1.51 -4.53 14.93
CA SER A 141 -2.75 -4.86 15.66
C SER A 141 -3.13 -3.82 16.73
N LYS A 142 -2.18 -2.99 17.17
CA LYS A 142 -2.43 -1.92 18.15
C LYS A 142 -3.27 -0.76 17.61
N TYR A 143 -3.40 -0.64 16.28
CA TYR A 143 -4.13 0.46 15.63
C TYR A 143 -5.62 0.11 15.41
N VAL A 144 -6.30 -0.35 16.46
CA VAL A 144 -7.71 -0.77 16.40
C VAL A 144 -8.67 0.42 16.24
N VAL A 145 -8.25 1.62 16.68
CA VAL A 145 -9.06 2.83 16.55
C VAL A 145 -9.12 3.23 15.08
N ALA A 146 -10.33 3.21 14.52
CA ALA A 146 -10.56 3.60 13.14
C ALA A 146 -10.19 5.07 12.91
N MET A 147 -9.33 5.32 11.91
CA MET A 147 -8.83 6.63 11.54
C MET A 147 -9.49 7.10 10.24
N SER A 148 -9.81 8.39 10.16
CA SER A 148 -10.42 8.96 8.95
C SER A 148 -9.39 9.09 7.82
N LEU A 149 -9.81 8.74 6.61
CA LEU A 149 -9.03 8.90 5.38
C LEU A 149 -9.35 10.20 4.63
N VAL A 150 -10.13 11.10 5.25
CA VAL A 150 -10.56 12.37 4.63
C VAL A 150 -9.81 13.54 5.26
N ILE A 151 -9.21 14.38 4.42
CA ILE A 151 -8.66 15.67 4.83
C ILE A 151 -9.80 16.68 4.84
N ARG A 152 -10.12 17.22 6.02
CA ARG A 152 -11.07 18.32 6.14
C ARG A 152 -10.36 19.64 5.86
N SER A 153 -10.94 20.42 4.95
CA SER A 153 -10.48 21.78 4.72
C SER A 153 -10.86 22.67 5.91
N THR A 154 -9.87 23.36 6.49
CA THR A 154 -10.02 24.17 7.72
C THR A 154 -10.81 25.45 7.54
N ASN A 155 -11.26 25.76 6.33
CA ASN A 155 -12.16 26.88 6.00
C ASN A 155 -13.64 26.58 6.27
N SER A 156 -14.00 25.35 6.66
CA SER A 156 -15.35 25.03 7.13
C SER A 156 -15.45 25.27 8.64
N THR A 157 -16.22 26.29 9.02
CA THR A 157 -16.59 26.67 10.40
C THR A 157 -17.59 25.66 11.01
N GLU A 158 -17.44 24.36 10.77
CA GLU A 158 -18.28 23.34 11.36
C GLU A 158 -17.61 22.70 12.59
N ARG A 159 -18.36 22.79 13.68
CA ARG A 159 -17.98 22.58 15.07
C ARG A 159 -17.69 21.10 15.35
N TRP A 160 -16.49 20.83 15.83
CA TRP A 160 -15.98 19.50 16.17
C TRP A 160 -16.65 18.94 17.43
N HIS A 161 -17.44 17.89 17.29
CA HIS A 161 -17.89 17.05 18.39
C HIS A 161 -17.54 15.60 18.10
N THR A 162 -16.24 15.27 18.09
CA THR A 162 -15.81 13.87 18.15
C THR A 162 -14.67 13.79 19.15
N LYS A 163 -15.03 13.48 20.39
CA LYS A 163 -14.09 13.21 21.48
C LYS A 163 -13.44 11.87 21.16
N HIS A 164 -12.20 11.87 20.68
CA HIS A 164 -11.39 10.66 20.64
C HIS A 164 -10.73 10.47 22.01
N PRO A 165 -11.04 9.41 22.76
CA PRO A 165 -10.31 9.09 23.98
C PRO A 165 -8.99 8.40 23.60
N LEU A 166 -7.88 9.15 23.63
CA LEU A 166 -6.54 8.56 23.62
C LEU A 166 -6.15 8.18 25.05
N HIS A 167 -6.44 6.96 25.46
CA HIS A 167 -5.75 6.33 26.59
C HIS A 167 -4.89 5.18 26.05
N LEU A 168 -3.69 5.50 25.60
CA LEU A 168 -2.61 4.52 25.44
C LEU A 168 -1.96 4.30 26.80
N SER A 169 -2.56 3.45 27.64
CA SER A 169 -1.89 2.98 28.86
C SER A 169 -0.98 1.80 28.51
N SER A 170 0.32 2.06 28.47
CA SER A 170 1.36 1.05 28.57
C SER A 170 1.20 0.32 29.92
N ALA A 171 0.79 -0.94 29.90
CA ALA A 171 0.76 -1.79 31.08
C ALA A 171 2.19 -2.22 31.43
N THR A 172 2.76 -1.61 32.46
CA THR A 172 3.99 -2.09 33.13
C THR A 172 3.62 -3.27 34.04
N PRO A 173 4.28 -4.43 33.97
CA PRO A 173 4.02 -5.52 34.91
C PRO A 173 4.69 -5.21 36.27
N SER A 174 3.87 -4.94 37.29
CA SER A 174 4.32 -4.87 38.68
C SER A 174 4.52 -6.27 39.25
N PRO A 175 5.65 -6.58 39.93
CA PRO A 175 5.80 -7.83 40.64
C PRO A 175 5.10 -7.79 42.01
N SER A 176 4.45 -8.91 42.31
CA SER A 176 3.81 -9.27 43.57
C SER A 176 4.82 -9.53 44.69
N SER A 177 4.59 -8.96 45.88
CA SER A 177 5.01 -9.56 47.16
C SER A 177 4.25 -8.98 48.38
N LEU A 178 3.45 -9.86 48.99
CA LEU A 178 2.97 -10.06 50.38
C LEU A 178 3.13 -8.99 51.51
N PRO A 179 2.18 -8.94 52.48
CA PRO A 179 2.27 -8.24 53.79
C PRO A 179 2.91 -9.16 54.88
N PRO A 180 3.36 -8.72 56.10
CA PRO A 180 2.52 -8.06 57.14
C PRO A 180 3.22 -7.15 58.22
N SER A 181 2.36 -6.55 59.08
CA SER A 181 2.51 -6.23 60.54
C SER A 181 3.36 -5.05 61.09
N SER A 182 2.64 -4.00 61.52
CA SER A 182 2.63 -3.32 62.86
C SER A 182 3.93 -2.67 63.46
N PRO A 183 3.89 -1.98 64.64
CA PRO A 183 3.92 -0.50 64.73
C PRO A 183 5.00 0.10 65.67
N THR A 184 5.42 1.37 65.51
CA THR A 184 5.99 2.25 66.57
C THR A 184 6.26 3.65 65.99
N ARG A 185 5.57 4.70 66.44
CA ARG A 185 5.85 5.64 67.54
C ARG A 185 6.80 6.81 67.17
N SER A 186 6.19 8.00 67.20
CA SER A 186 6.68 9.31 67.67
C SER A 186 7.62 10.20 66.82
N THR A 187 7.27 11.50 66.90
CA THR A 187 8.08 12.72 67.10
C THR A 187 8.33 13.69 65.91
N SER A 188 7.51 14.77 65.93
CA SER A 188 7.85 16.21 65.91
C SER A 188 8.60 16.90 64.74
N HIS A 189 7.95 17.99 64.28
CA HIS A 189 8.46 19.31 63.86
C HIS A 189 9.35 19.45 62.62
N GLN A 190 8.83 20.08 61.55
CA GLN A 190 9.12 21.49 61.18
C GLN A 190 8.36 21.91 59.90
N PRO A 191 7.98 23.20 59.73
CA PRO A 191 7.40 23.73 58.51
C PRO A 191 8.49 24.34 57.60
N GLN A 192 8.45 24.04 56.30
CA GLN A 192 9.29 24.69 55.28
C GLN A 192 8.46 25.28 54.13
N PRO A 193 9.00 26.30 53.43
CA PRO A 193 8.24 27.31 52.72
C PRO A 193 7.85 26.84 51.31
N ARG A 194 6.67 27.28 50.87
CA ARG A 194 6.16 27.08 49.52
C ARG A 194 6.92 27.98 48.55
N THR A 195 7.83 27.40 47.77
CA THR A 195 8.33 28.02 46.54
C THR A 195 7.27 27.82 45.45
N SER A 196 6.65 28.92 45.02
CA SER A 196 5.80 28.97 43.84
C SER A 196 6.65 28.76 42.59
N SER A 197 6.79 27.50 42.18
CA SER A 197 7.24 27.12 40.83
C SER A 197 6.16 27.54 39.84
N ILE A 198 6.42 28.65 39.13
CA ILE A 198 5.68 29.02 37.93
C ILE A 198 6.11 28.03 36.85
N SER A 199 5.44 26.88 36.82
CA SER A 199 5.51 25.98 35.68
C SER A 199 4.78 26.66 34.53
N GLU A 200 5.53 27.34 33.65
CA GLU A 200 5.09 27.63 32.29
C GLU A 200 4.79 26.27 31.62
N SER A 201 3.53 25.85 31.67
CA SER A 201 3.04 24.76 30.85
C SER A 201 3.03 25.28 29.41
N TYR A 202 4.12 25.01 28.70
CA TYR A 202 4.12 25.04 27.25
C TYR A 202 3.01 24.09 26.80
N ILE A 203 1.88 24.65 26.34
CA ILE A 203 0.87 23.88 25.62
C ILE A 203 1.55 23.55 24.29
N GLU A 204 2.20 22.40 24.25
CA GLU A 204 2.57 21.75 23.00
C GLU A 204 1.29 21.66 22.17
N SER A 205 1.25 22.43 21.07
CA SER A 205 0.12 22.45 20.15
C SER A 205 -0.09 21.03 19.62
N ASP A 206 -1.18 20.43 20.05
CA ASP A 206 -1.57 19.04 19.83
C ASP A 206 -1.49 18.68 18.32
N PRO A 207 -0.59 17.79 17.87
CA PRO A 207 -0.45 17.42 16.46
C PRO A 207 -1.59 16.47 16.00
N ALA A 208 -2.81 16.66 16.50
CA ALA A 208 -3.87 15.66 16.51
C ALA A 208 -4.53 15.34 15.14
N PRO A 209 -4.73 16.27 14.18
CA PRO A 209 -5.43 15.95 12.93
C PRO A 209 -4.52 15.39 11.82
N GLN A 210 -3.29 15.89 11.68
CA GLN A 210 -2.42 15.50 10.56
C GLN A 210 -1.70 14.17 10.82
N SER A 211 -1.42 13.86 12.09
CA SER A 211 -0.84 12.58 12.50
C SER A 211 -1.80 11.42 12.22
N SER A 212 -3.10 11.60 12.45
CA SER A 212 -4.12 10.59 12.18
C SER A 212 -4.27 10.31 10.68
N PHE A 213 -4.32 11.33 9.82
CA PHE A 213 -4.37 11.13 8.37
C PHE A 213 -3.12 10.42 7.83
N THR A 214 -1.92 10.83 8.26
CA THR A 214 -0.67 10.21 7.81
C THR A 214 -0.60 8.73 8.23
N THR A 215 -1.05 8.43 9.44
CA THR A 215 -1.14 7.05 9.92
C THR A 215 -2.17 6.26 9.12
N ALA A 216 -3.36 6.82 8.86
CA ALA A 216 -4.39 6.18 8.04
C ALA A 216 -3.89 5.90 6.61
N LEU A 217 -3.19 6.85 5.98
CA LEU A 217 -2.57 6.64 4.68
C LEU A 217 -1.52 5.53 4.75
N THR A 218 -0.69 5.50 5.79
CA THR A 218 0.30 4.43 6.01
C THR A 218 -0.38 3.06 6.10
N MET A 219 -1.56 2.95 6.72
CA MET A 219 -2.35 1.71 6.73
C MET A 219 -2.77 1.29 5.32
N VAL A 220 -3.15 2.23 4.46
CA VAL A 220 -3.44 1.95 3.04
C VAL A 220 -2.19 1.47 2.32
N LEU A 221 -1.03 2.13 2.50
CA LEU A 221 0.25 1.70 1.91
C LEU A 221 0.60 0.27 2.33
N TYR A 222 0.43 -0.05 3.63
CA TYR A 222 0.69 -1.37 4.17
C TYR A 222 -0.22 -2.43 3.56
N ASN A 223 -1.52 -2.15 3.45
CA ASN A 223 -2.48 -3.04 2.79
C ASN A 223 -2.12 -3.34 1.34
N VAL A 224 -1.64 -2.33 0.59
CA VAL A 224 -1.21 -2.49 -0.80
C VAL A 224 0.04 -3.36 -0.90
N CYS A 225 1.03 -3.13 -0.05
CA CYS A 225 2.24 -3.97 0.01
C CYS A 225 1.90 -5.41 0.42
N TYR A 226 0.98 -5.57 1.37
CA TYR A 226 0.49 -6.87 1.78
C TYR A 226 -0.21 -7.61 0.64
N LEU A 227 -1.14 -6.93 -0.06
CA LEU A 227 -1.82 -7.49 -1.21
C LEU A 227 -0.81 -7.92 -2.28
N ALA A 228 0.18 -7.08 -2.58
CA ALA A 228 1.26 -7.42 -3.51
C ALA A 228 1.99 -8.71 -3.11
N HIS A 229 2.40 -8.82 -1.84
CA HIS A 229 3.01 -10.03 -1.32
C HIS A 229 2.10 -11.26 -1.48
N THR A 230 0.79 -11.16 -1.21
CA THR A 230 -0.14 -12.29 -1.42
C THR A 230 -0.22 -12.72 -2.88
N GLN A 231 -0.05 -11.80 -3.83
CA GLN A 231 -0.07 -12.06 -5.27
C GLN A 231 1.33 -12.27 -5.87
N ASN A 232 2.31 -12.60 -5.03
CA ASN A 232 3.69 -12.91 -5.43
C ASN A 232 4.45 -11.73 -6.07
N VAL A 233 4.06 -10.50 -5.72
CA VAL A 233 4.74 -9.26 -6.14
C VAL A 233 5.50 -8.71 -4.95
N GLU A 234 6.82 -8.55 -5.10
CA GLU A 234 7.68 -7.99 -4.07
C GLU A 234 7.71 -6.46 -4.15
N VAL A 235 7.40 -5.79 -3.04
CA VAL A 235 7.44 -4.32 -2.94
C VAL A 235 8.47 -3.93 -1.88
N PRO A 236 9.65 -3.40 -2.28
CA PRO A 236 10.63 -2.87 -1.35
C PRO A 236 10.07 -1.70 -0.55
N LEU A 237 10.51 -1.53 0.71
CA LEU A 237 10.11 -0.42 1.58
C LEU A 237 10.30 0.96 0.90
N ALA A 238 11.34 1.12 0.08
CA ALA A 238 11.61 2.37 -0.64
C ALA A 238 10.56 2.74 -1.70
N GLN A 239 9.79 1.76 -2.19
CA GLN A 239 8.74 1.88 -3.20
C GLN A 239 7.33 1.70 -2.60
N ALA A 240 7.20 1.50 -1.28
CA ALA A 240 5.92 1.31 -0.63
C ALA A 240 4.95 2.51 -0.81
N GLY A 241 5.48 3.71 -1.06
CA GLY A 241 4.70 4.91 -1.36
C GLY A 241 4.15 4.99 -2.79
N GLU A 242 4.61 4.15 -3.73
CA GLU A 242 4.19 4.13 -5.14
C GLU A 242 2.91 3.31 -5.33
N VAL A 243 1.83 3.69 -4.65
CA VAL A 243 0.60 2.88 -4.49
C VAL A 243 0.02 2.40 -5.81
N LEU A 244 -0.21 3.31 -6.77
CA LEU A 244 -0.88 2.98 -8.02
C LEU A 244 -0.01 2.09 -8.92
N SER A 245 1.31 2.33 -8.95
CA SER A 245 2.29 1.47 -9.60
C SER A 245 2.28 0.04 -9.01
N ASN A 246 2.27 -0.04 -7.68
CA ASN A 246 2.22 -1.32 -6.97
C ASN A 246 0.90 -2.07 -7.25
N LEU A 247 -0.23 -1.36 -7.22
CA LEU A 247 -1.54 -1.93 -7.55
C LEU A 247 -1.62 -2.42 -9.00
N TRP A 248 -1.09 -1.65 -9.94
CA TRP A 248 -0.97 -2.08 -11.33
C TRP A 248 -0.12 -3.35 -11.46
N SER A 249 1.05 -3.38 -10.80
CA SER A 249 1.94 -4.54 -10.78
C SER A 249 1.25 -5.79 -10.26
N VAL A 250 0.36 -5.65 -9.26
CA VAL A 250 -0.50 -6.74 -8.80
C VAL A 250 -1.46 -7.20 -9.90
N CYS A 251 -2.16 -6.27 -10.54
CA CYS A 251 -3.13 -6.58 -11.59
C CYS A 251 -2.50 -7.24 -12.82
N CYS A 252 -1.20 -7.05 -13.04
CA CYS A 252 -0.43 -7.69 -14.11
C CYS A 252 0.34 -8.95 -13.66
N SER A 253 0.19 -9.40 -12.41
CA SER A 253 0.90 -10.59 -11.91
C SER A 253 0.49 -11.85 -12.68
N ALA A 254 1.47 -12.67 -13.07
CA ALA A 254 1.22 -13.96 -13.70
C ALA A 254 0.51 -14.97 -12.76
N ASP A 255 0.61 -14.73 -11.46
CA ASP A 255 0.00 -15.54 -10.40
C ASP A 255 -1.31 -14.94 -9.86
N LEU A 256 -1.84 -13.90 -10.52
CA LEU A 256 -3.04 -13.20 -10.07
C LEU A 256 -4.21 -14.15 -9.81
N GLY A 257 -4.79 -14.04 -8.62
CA GLY A 257 -5.99 -14.80 -8.22
C GLY A 257 -5.75 -16.28 -7.92
N ARG A 258 -4.52 -16.79 -8.10
CA ARG A 258 -4.14 -18.17 -7.71
C ARG A 258 -4.05 -18.33 -6.20
N LYS A 259 -3.60 -17.28 -5.50
CA LYS A 259 -3.48 -17.23 -4.05
C LYS A 259 -4.65 -16.43 -3.49
N SER A 260 -5.53 -17.10 -2.77
CA SER A 260 -6.70 -16.51 -2.13
C SER A 260 -6.88 -17.09 -0.73
N HIS A 261 -7.32 -16.27 0.21
CA HIS A 261 -7.60 -16.73 1.56
C HIS A 261 -8.89 -17.56 1.60
N GLU A 262 -9.85 -17.27 0.72
CA GLU A 262 -11.11 -18.03 0.63
C GLU A 262 -10.93 -19.43 0.05
N THR A 263 -9.85 -19.68 -0.68
CA THR A 263 -9.53 -21.02 -1.23
C THR A 263 -8.71 -21.87 -0.27
N THR A 264 -8.39 -21.37 0.93
CA THR A 264 -7.61 -22.10 1.95
C THR A 264 -8.54 -22.49 3.10
N SER A 265 -8.49 -23.76 3.52
CA SER A 265 -9.36 -24.33 4.56
C SER A 265 -9.20 -23.69 5.95
N SER A 266 -8.11 -22.97 6.18
CA SER A 266 -7.87 -22.16 7.36
C SER A 266 -7.41 -20.78 6.93
N LEU A 267 -8.14 -19.74 7.36
CA LEU A 267 -7.74 -18.36 7.13
C LEU A 267 -6.43 -18.12 7.88
N VAL A 268 -5.32 -18.04 7.13
CA VAL A 268 -4.02 -17.67 7.69
C VAL A 268 -4.16 -16.30 8.35
N ALA A 269 -3.46 -16.10 9.46
CA ALA A 269 -3.40 -14.78 10.09
C ALA A 269 -3.04 -13.73 9.03
N PRO A 270 -3.68 -12.54 9.05
CA PRO A 270 -3.55 -11.54 7.99
C PRO A 270 -2.14 -11.00 7.78
N THR A 271 -1.15 -11.37 8.61
CA THR A 271 0.27 -11.14 8.32
C THR A 271 1.06 -12.40 8.68
N PRO A 272 1.33 -13.30 7.72
CA PRO A 272 2.18 -14.45 7.98
C PRO A 272 3.62 -13.98 8.25
N PRO A 273 4.44 -14.78 8.97
CA PRO A 273 5.84 -14.45 9.24
C PRO A 273 6.70 -14.20 7.99
N THR A 274 6.24 -14.64 6.80
CA THR A 274 6.91 -14.40 5.52
C THR A 274 6.75 -12.97 5.01
N PHE A 275 5.76 -12.21 5.49
CA PHE A 275 5.59 -10.81 5.14
C PHE A 275 6.46 -9.94 6.05
N ALA A 276 7.65 -9.60 5.58
CA ALA A 276 8.70 -8.97 6.37
C ALA A 276 8.52 -7.45 6.59
N LEU A 277 7.51 -6.82 5.97
CA LEU A 277 7.29 -5.38 6.09
C LEU A 277 6.75 -5.04 7.48
N ASP A 278 7.53 -4.28 8.25
CA ASP A 278 7.13 -3.78 9.56
C ASP A 278 6.35 -2.46 9.43
N PHE A 279 5.21 -2.37 10.11
CA PHE A 279 4.35 -1.20 10.03
C PHE A 279 5.00 0.04 10.63
N ALA A 280 5.76 -0.10 11.74
CA ALA A 280 6.40 1.04 12.37
C ALA A 280 7.50 1.64 11.48
N GLN A 281 8.27 0.79 10.80
CA GLN A 281 9.25 1.23 9.79
C GLN A 281 8.58 1.97 8.64
N LEU A 282 7.44 1.45 8.14
CA LEU A 282 6.70 2.12 7.07
C LEU A 282 6.14 3.48 7.52
N LEU A 283 5.59 3.56 8.73
CA LEU A 283 5.09 4.81 9.31
C LEU A 283 6.21 5.83 9.49
N GLN A 284 7.38 5.40 9.95
CA GLN A 284 8.56 6.25 10.06
C GLN A 284 9.03 6.74 8.68
N ALA A 285 9.06 5.86 7.67
CA ALA A 285 9.44 6.24 6.30
C ALA A 285 8.44 7.21 5.66
N THR A 286 7.15 7.07 5.98
CA THR A 286 6.06 7.92 5.47
C THR A 286 6.05 9.31 6.13
N THR A 287 6.40 9.38 7.42
CA THR A 287 6.45 10.64 8.18
C THR A 287 7.76 11.41 7.98
N ALA A 288 8.86 10.72 7.65
CA ALA A 288 10.13 11.36 7.33
C ALA A 288 10.00 12.16 6.03
N HIS A 289 9.95 13.50 6.13
CA HIS A 289 9.90 14.40 4.97
C HIS A 289 11.00 14.06 3.95
N PRO A 290 10.66 13.63 2.72
CA PRO A 290 11.65 13.25 1.71
C PRO A 290 12.32 14.46 1.03
N ALA A 291 12.14 15.68 1.56
CA ALA A 291 12.70 16.91 0.98
C ALA A 291 14.24 16.89 0.81
N SER A 292 14.94 15.94 1.45
CA SER A 292 16.39 15.79 1.35
C SER A 292 16.86 14.51 0.64
N ARG A 293 16.01 13.74 -0.06
CA ARG A 293 16.50 12.66 -0.93
C ARG A 293 17.22 13.27 -2.14
N THR A 294 18.46 13.70 -1.92
CA THR A 294 19.45 13.95 -2.95
C THR A 294 19.53 12.71 -3.81
N ARG A 295 18.96 12.85 -5.00
CA ARG A 295 19.04 11.90 -6.12
C ARG A 295 20.47 11.37 -6.20
N PRO A 296 20.70 10.04 -6.27
CA PRO A 296 22.04 9.51 -6.47
C PRO A 296 22.57 10.10 -7.78
N GLN A 297 23.59 10.95 -7.67
CA GLN A 297 24.35 11.41 -8.81
C GLN A 297 24.93 10.16 -9.45
N SER A 298 24.42 9.83 -10.64
CA SER A 298 25.07 8.90 -11.55
C SER A 298 26.51 9.34 -11.70
N VAL A 299 27.42 8.52 -11.16
CA VAL A 299 28.86 8.70 -11.28
C VAL A 299 29.17 8.57 -12.77
N LYS A 300 29.33 9.71 -13.43
CA LYS A 300 29.82 9.75 -14.81
C LYS A 300 31.23 9.17 -14.80
N SER A 301 31.36 7.96 -15.34
CA SER A 301 32.64 7.39 -15.69
C SER A 301 33.36 8.36 -16.64
N ALA A 302 34.58 8.70 -16.26
CA ALA A 302 35.46 9.60 -16.99
C ALA A 302 35.71 9.03 -18.39
N PHE A 303 35.28 9.78 -19.40
CA PHE A 303 35.58 9.53 -20.81
C PHE A 303 37.06 9.84 -21.04
N VAL A 304 37.80 8.85 -21.51
CA VAL A 304 39.18 8.96 -22.00
C VAL A 304 39.18 9.89 -23.21
N GLN A 305 39.88 11.01 -23.09
CA GLN A 305 40.18 11.92 -24.19
C GLN A 305 41.09 11.23 -25.22
N LYS A 306 40.72 11.30 -26.50
CA LYS A 306 41.70 11.25 -27.59
C LYS A 306 41.38 12.33 -28.65
N PRO A 307 42.41 12.90 -29.29
CA PRO A 307 42.31 14.18 -29.97
C PRO A 307 41.93 14.07 -31.45
N SER A 308 41.44 15.20 -31.93
CA SER A 308 41.06 15.57 -33.28
C SER A 308 42.20 15.55 -34.30
N SER A 309 41.92 15.00 -35.49
CA SER A 309 42.26 15.51 -36.84
C SER A 309 41.87 14.38 -37.81
N THR A 310 41.04 14.59 -38.83
CA THR A 310 41.42 15.23 -40.08
C THR A 310 40.16 15.34 -40.95
N SER A 311 40.05 16.46 -41.63
CA SER A 311 39.02 16.86 -42.58
C SER A 311 39.16 16.12 -43.93
N LYS A 312 38.05 15.68 -44.55
CA LYS A 312 37.60 15.99 -45.94
C LYS A 312 36.68 14.94 -46.57
N ASN A 313 35.78 15.48 -47.41
CA ASN A 313 34.95 14.90 -48.48
C ASN A 313 33.73 14.07 -48.09
N GLU A 314 32.53 14.62 -48.28
CA GLU A 314 31.75 14.65 -49.55
C GLU A 314 31.19 13.27 -49.88
N GLU A 315 29.91 13.04 -49.55
CA GLU A 315 28.99 12.44 -50.53
C GLU A 315 27.53 12.79 -50.17
N GLN A 316 26.82 13.29 -51.18
CA GLN A 316 25.41 13.69 -51.16
C GLN A 316 24.51 12.47 -50.95
N ALA A 317 23.60 12.54 -49.98
CA ALA A 317 22.39 11.72 -49.94
C ALA A 317 21.17 12.62 -50.03
N ARG A 318 20.55 12.58 -51.20
CA ARG A 318 19.31 13.24 -51.62
C ARG A 318 18.14 12.68 -50.80
N ILE A 319 17.52 13.51 -49.97
CA ILE A 319 16.27 13.17 -49.26
C ILE A 319 15.11 13.49 -50.20
N VAL A 320 14.30 12.48 -50.47
CA VAL A 320 13.02 12.57 -51.19
C VAL A 320 11.97 12.98 -50.16
N GLU A 321 11.37 14.15 -50.34
CA GLU A 321 10.15 14.56 -49.63
C GLU A 321 8.96 13.85 -50.29
N GLU A 322 8.35 12.91 -49.57
CA GLU A 322 6.99 12.45 -49.89
C GLU A 322 6.01 13.37 -49.15
N GLU A 323 5.46 14.35 -49.86
CA GLU A 323 4.23 15.05 -49.47
C GLU A 323 3.04 14.14 -49.78
N ASP A 324 2.53 13.45 -48.76
CA ASP A 324 1.23 12.79 -48.83
C ASP A 324 0.12 13.85 -48.85
N GLY A 325 -0.32 14.16 -50.07
CA GLY A 325 -1.49 14.96 -50.37
C GLY A 325 -2.77 14.27 -49.89
N TRP A 326 -3.48 14.93 -48.97
CA TRP A 326 -4.83 14.56 -48.59
C TRP A 326 -5.81 15.10 -49.63
N ASP A 327 -6.22 14.22 -50.55
CA ASP A 327 -7.26 14.50 -51.54
C ASP A 327 -8.64 14.44 -50.86
N LEU A 328 -9.30 15.59 -50.76
CA LEU A 328 -10.68 15.73 -50.25
C LEU A 328 -11.64 15.38 -51.39
N VAL A 329 -12.29 14.22 -51.29
CA VAL A 329 -13.36 13.83 -52.23
C VAL A 329 -14.59 14.69 -51.98
N GLU A 330 -14.90 15.57 -52.92
CA GLU A 330 -16.11 16.38 -52.96
C GLU A 330 -17.30 15.48 -53.34
N GLY A 331 -18.15 15.15 -52.36
CA GLY A 331 -19.34 14.34 -52.54
C GLY A 331 -20.50 15.15 -53.14
N GLY A 332 -20.70 15.03 -54.45
CA GLY A 332 -21.87 15.54 -55.16
C GLY A 332 -22.96 14.46 -55.35
N GLY A 333 -24.16 14.76 -54.86
CA GLY A 333 -25.44 14.52 -55.53
C GLY A 333 -26.06 13.12 -55.50
N PHE A 334 -27.18 13.01 -54.77
CA PHE A 334 -28.52 12.73 -55.33
C PHE A 334 -29.57 13.42 -54.46
#